data_AF-A0A1F4X3S9-F1
#
_entry.id   AF-A0A1F4X3S9-F1
#
_cell.length_a   1.000
_cell.length_b   1.000
_cell.length_c   1.000
_cell.angle_alpha   90.00
_cell.angle_beta   90.00
_cell.angle_gamma   90.00
#
_symmetry.space_group_name_H-M   'P 1'
#
loop_
_entity.id
_entity.type
_entity.pdbx_description
1 polymer ?
#
loop_
_entity_poly.entity_id
_entity_poly.type
_entity_poly.pdbx_seq_one_letter_code
_entity_poly.pdbx_strand_id
1 'polypeptide(L)'
;MIVKPFSVIAADLDRDGDQDLVASAAGFGGHDSVSVFKNNGDGTFAAKIEYQTGSGAGSVFASDLDGDEDIDLAVADSSSTSVYVLKNNGDGTFATKVGYRTGRSPMSVFATDLDGDGDKDLAVANIGLSGASGTVSILKNSGDGTFAERVDYGTGLGPVFIFASDLNGDGKEDLAVANTGGNSISILKNLSIVTCTFKPGDVNGDMKYNLIDIVSLVNVIFKGGAKPNPACRADANSDGQGNLVDIIFLVNTIFKGGPNPLPIGPCCL
;
A
#
# COMPACT_ATOMS: atom_id res chain seq x y z
N MET A 1 -13.15 36.93 2.75
CA MET A 1 -11.88 36.22 2.49
C MET A 1 -12.21 35.07 1.54
N ILE A 2 -11.60 35.02 0.35
CA ILE A 2 -11.90 33.97 -0.64
C ILE A 2 -11.00 32.78 -0.33
N VAL A 3 -11.57 31.72 0.23
CA VAL A 3 -10.94 30.40 0.34
C VAL A 3 -11.12 29.66 -0.99
N LYS A 4 -10.09 29.00 -1.49
CA LYS A 4 -10.19 28.16 -2.70
C LYS A 4 -10.24 26.69 -2.27
N PRO A 5 -11.37 26.00 -2.43
CA PRO A 5 -11.44 24.58 -2.14
C PRO A 5 -10.59 23.80 -3.14
N PHE A 6 -9.78 22.86 -2.66
CA PHE A 6 -8.93 22.00 -3.49
C PHE A 6 -9.51 20.59 -3.63
N SER A 7 -10.04 20.06 -2.54
CA SER A 7 -10.66 18.73 -2.47
C SER A 7 -11.93 18.80 -1.65
N VAL A 8 -12.89 17.93 -1.99
CA VAL A 8 -14.15 17.77 -1.28
C VAL A 8 -14.46 16.29 -1.16
N ILE A 9 -14.98 15.89 -0.01
CA ILE A 9 -15.45 14.53 0.24
C ILE A 9 -16.77 14.59 1.00
N ALA A 10 -17.55 13.52 0.87
CA ALA A 10 -18.76 13.32 1.64
C ALA A 10 -18.62 12.06 2.51
N ALA A 11 -18.99 12.17 3.77
CA ALA A 11 -18.98 11.09 4.74
C ALA A 11 -19.97 11.42 5.87
N ASP A 12 -20.59 10.42 6.49
CA ASP A 12 -21.39 10.61 7.71
C ASP A 12 -20.42 10.75 8.89
N LEU A 13 -20.27 11.95 9.45
CA LEU A 13 -19.26 12.23 10.47
C LEU A 13 -19.82 12.20 11.89
N ASP A 14 -21.13 12.29 12.08
CA ASP A 14 -21.76 12.24 13.40
C ASP A 14 -22.75 11.08 13.58
N ARG A 15 -22.72 10.12 12.64
CA ARG A 15 -23.48 8.87 12.64
C ARG A 15 -25.00 9.09 12.69
N ASP A 16 -25.47 10.21 12.15
CA ASP A 16 -26.91 10.49 12.07
C ASP A 16 -27.58 9.87 10.82
N GLY A 17 -26.76 9.29 9.92
CA GLY A 17 -27.17 8.61 8.70
C GLY A 17 -27.16 9.51 7.47
N ASP A 18 -26.92 10.81 7.63
CA ASP A 18 -26.80 11.77 6.53
C ASP A 18 -25.33 11.99 6.17
N GLN A 19 -25.05 12.16 4.88
CA GLN A 19 -23.68 12.46 4.43
C GLN A 19 -23.37 13.94 4.68
N ASP A 20 -22.36 14.20 5.50
CA ASP A 20 -21.76 15.50 5.71
C ASP A 20 -20.77 15.86 4.62
N LEU A 21 -20.34 17.12 4.58
CA LEU A 21 -19.38 17.62 3.61
C LEU A 21 -18.10 18.09 4.29
N VAL A 22 -16.97 17.63 3.76
CA VAL A 22 -15.64 18.09 4.17
C VAL A 22 -14.94 18.71 2.97
N ALA A 23 -14.49 19.94 3.10
CA ALA A 23 -13.76 20.65 2.05
C ALA A 23 -12.39 21.09 2.57
N SER A 24 -11.32 20.66 1.89
CA SER A 24 -9.99 21.21 2.11
C SER A 24 -9.88 22.56 1.42
N ALA A 25 -9.46 23.58 2.16
CA ALA A 25 -9.42 24.95 1.69
C ALA A 25 -8.04 25.57 1.92
N ALA A 26 -7.45 26.07 0.83
CA ALA A 26 -6.25 26.89 0.92
C ALA A 26 -6.65 28.36 1.16
N GLY A 27 -6.19 28.92 2.29
CA GLY A 27 -6.33 30.31 2.66
C GLY A 27 -5.07 31.11 2.32
N PHE A 28 -5.21 32.27 1.67
CA PHE A 28 -4.08 33.18 1.50
C PHE A 28 -3.59 33.65 2.89
N GLY A 29 -2.30 33.44 3.19
CA GLY A 29 -1.67 33.92 4.44
C GLY A 29 -1.27 32.84 5.45
N GLY A 30 -1.29 31.54 5.08
CA GLY A 30 -0.81 30.46 5.95
C GLY A 30 -1.84 29.92 6.93
N HIS A 31 -3.13 30.08 6.61
CA HIS A 31 -4.26 29.60 7.41
C HIS A 31 -5.09 28.65 6.54
N ASP A 32 -4.54 27.47 6.29
CA ASP A 32 -5.25 26.43 5.54
C ASP A 32 -6.01 25.55 6.52
N SER A 33 -7.26 25.31 6.18
CA SER A 33 -8.20 24.60 7.03
C SER A 33 -8.95 23.55 6.25
N VAL A 34 -9.45 22.58 6.99
CA VAL A 34 -10.56 21.76 6.55
C VAL A 34 -11.82 22.37 7.11
N SER A 35 -12.78 22.65 6.23
CA SER A 35 -14.12 23.08 6.60
C SER A 35 -15.05 21.87 6.61
N VAL A 36 -15.73 21.66 7.74
CA VAL A 36 -16.73 20.61 7.92
C VAL A 36 -18.10 21.26 7.93
N PHE A 37 -19.03 20.72 7.14
CA PHE A 37 -20.42 21.15 7.06
C PHE A 37 -21.30 19.94 7.38
N LYS A 38 -21.97 19.99 8.52
CA LYS A 38 -22.94 18.97 8.89
C LYS A 38 -24.21 19.10 8.09
N ASN A 39 -24.72 18.00 7.57
CA ASN A 39 -25.98 17.95 6.83
C ASN A 39 -27.15 17.88 7.83
N ASN A 40 -28.22 18.64 7.57
CA ASN A 40 -29.41 18.62 8.43
C ASN A 40 -30.46 17.57 7.98
N GLY A 41 -30.10 16.69 7.04
CA GLY A 41 -30.98 15.66 6.46
C GLY A 41 -32.01 16.14 5.45
N ASP A 42 -32.07 17.45 5.20
CA ASP A 42 -32.98 18.08 4.23
C ASP A 42 -32.25 18.70 3.02
N GLY A 43 -30.96 18.40 2.88
CA GLY A 43 -30.08 18.96 1.84
C GLY A 43 -29.56 20.36 2.17
N THR A 44 -29.82 20.87 3.38
CA THR A 44 -29.16 22.07 3.91
C THR A 44 -28.01 21.70 4.85
N PHE A 45 -27.08 22.62 5.03
CA PHE A 45 -25.91 22.42 5.88
C PHE A 45 -25.89 23.42 7.04
N ALA A 46 -25.44 22.96 8.21
CA ALA A 46 -25.11 23.81 9.33
C ALA A 46 -23.95 24.77 8.99
N ALA A 47 -23.72 25.75 9.88
CA ALA A 47 -22.56 26.63 9.75
C ALA A 47 -21.26 25.82 9.79
N LYS A 48 -20.32 26.13 8.90
CA LYS A 48 -19.05 25.39 8.83
C LYS A 48 -18.24 25.53 10.12
N ILE A 49 -17.59 24.44 10.49
CA ILE A 49 -16.53 24.42 11.51
C ILE A 49 -15.20 24.28 10.78
N GLU A 50 -14.21 25.07 11.16
CA GLU A 50 -12.88 25.07 10.54
C GLU A 50 -11.83 24.44 11.47
N TYR A 51 -11.11 23.46 10.93
CA TYR A 51 -9.98 22.83 11.60
C TYR A 51 -8.69 23.22 10.89
N GLN A 52 -7.72 23.77 11.62
CA GLN A 52 -6.46 24.26 11.04
C GLN A 52 -5.56 23.09 10.63
N THR A 53 -5.31 22.89 9.34
CA THR A 53 -4.57 21.73 8.83
C THR A 53 -3.16 22.05 8.39
N GLY A 54 -2.79 23.29 8.05
CA GLY A 54 -1.40 23.64 7.74
C GLY A 54 -1.29 24.90 6.90
N SER A 55 -0.31 24.94 5.98
CA SER A 55 -0.08 26.08 5.08
C SER A 55 -0.34 25.80 3.60
N GLY A 56 -0.78 24.58 3.25
CA GLY A 56 -1.10 24.18 1.88
C GLY A 56 -2.13 23.05 1.83
N ALA A 57 -3.43 23.31 1.94
CA ALA A 57 -4.47 22.29 1.83
C ALA A 57 -4.40 21.55 0.49
N GLY A 58 -3.86 20.33 0.53
CA GLY A 58 -3.93 19.35 -0.55
C GLY A 58 -5.25 18.59 -0.48
N SER A 59 -5.25 17.30 -0.84
CA SER A 59 -6.43 16.46 -0.70
C SER A 59 -6.82 16.18 0.75
N VAL A 60 -8.09 15.87 0.96
CA VAL A 60 -8.62 15.26 2.19
C VAL A 60 -9.19 13.89 1.87
N PHE A 61 -9.04 12.94 2.78
CA PHE A 61 -9.64 11.61 2.71
C PHE A 61 -10.32 11.28 4.04
N ALA A 62 -11.47 10.61 3.98
CA ALA A 62 -12.26 10.20 5.15
C ALA A 62 -12.24 8.68 5.28
N SER A 63 -11.87 8.18 6.45
CA SER A 63 -11.88 6.76 6.80
C SER A 63 -11.78 6.60 8.31
N ASP A 64 -12.25 5.49 8.85
CA ASP A 64 -11.90 5.09 10.22
C ASP A 64 -10.41 4.73 10.26
N LEU A 65 -9.61 5.52 10.98
CA LEU A 65 -8.15 5.36 11.05
C LEU A 65 -7.70 4.82 12.41
N ASP A 66 -8.56 4.73 13.42
CA ASP A 66 -8.18 4.22 14.74
C ASP A 66 -9.08 3.10 15.30
N GLY A 67 -9.94 2.56 14.45
CA GLY A 67 -10.73 1.36 14.70
C GLY A 67 -11.88 1.58 15.69
N ASP A 68 -12.29 2.83 15.93
CA ASP A 68 -13.41 3.17 16.80
C ASP A 68 -14.76 3.32 16.05
N GLU A 69 -14.75 3.05 14.75
CA GLU A 69 -15.86 3.19 13.79
C GLU A 69 -16.29 4.64 13.50
N ASP A 70 -15.61 5.65 14.05
CA ASP A 70 -15.81 7.05 13.69
C ASP A 70 -14.98 7.41 12.46
N ILE A 71 -15.57 8.22 11.57
CA ILE A 71 -14.88 8.61 10.35
C ILE A 71 -13.89 9.74 10.63
N ASP A 72 -12.61 9.41 10.60
CA ASP A 72 -11.48 10.33 10.73
C ASP A 72 -11.11 11.00 9.41
N LEU A 73 -10.24 12.02 9.48
CA LEU A 73 -9.73 12.73 8.31
C LEU A 73 -8.21 12.64 8.20
N ALA A 74 -7.73 12.30 7.01
CA ALA A 74 -6.34 12.47 6.60
C ALA A 74 -6.22 13.63 5.60
N VAL A 75 -5.28 14.53 5.81
CA VAL A 75 -5.14 15.79 5.04
C VAL A 75 -3.70 15.98 4.59
N ALA A 76 -3.48 15.99 3.28
CA ALA A 76 -2.17 16.29 2.72
C ALA A 76 -1.86 17.80 2.81
N ASP A 77 -0.69 18.17 3.31
CA ASP A 77 -0.23 19.57 3.29
C ASP A 77 0.83 19.79 2.20
N SER A 78 0.35 20.20 1.03
CA SER A 78 1.11 20.47 -0.21
C SER A 78 2.23 21.51 -0.08
N SER A 79 2.18 22.35 0.95
CA SER A 79 3.23 23.33 1.24
C SER A 79 4.35 22.78 2.12
N SER A 80 4.19 21.56 2.64
CA SER A 80 5.03 20.98 3.68
C SER A 80 5.62 19.61 3.26
N THR A 81 6.02 18.83 4.26
CA THR A 81 6.40 17.41 4.17
C THR A 81 5.55 16.57 5.12
N SER A 82 4.27 16.90 5.27
CA SER A 82 3.39 16.27 6.26
C SER A 82 2.01 15.93 5.69
N VAL A 83 1.48 14.82 6.18
CA VAL A 83 0.05 14.52 6.21
C VAL A 83 -0.45 14.70 7.64
N TYR A 84 -1.63 15.25 7.81
CA TYR A 84 -2.26 15.47 9.11
C TYR A 84 -3.45 14.55 9.30
N VAL A 85 -3.52 13.91 10.46
CA VAL A 85 -4.65 13.08 10.88
C VAL A 85 -5.45 13.84 11.92
N LEU A 86 -6.76 13.91 11.71
CA LEU A 86 -7.72 14.51 12.62
C LEU A 86 -8.69 13.40 13.00
N LYS A 87 -8.62 12.97 14.26
CA LYS A 87 -9.52 11.96 14.80
C LYS A 87 -10.88 12.55 15.13
N ASN A 88 -11.94 11.88 14.75
CA ASN A 88 -13.29 12.28 15.05
C ASN A 88 -13.65 11.89 16.49
N ASN A 89 -14.46 12.70 17.18
CA ASN A 89 -14.94 12.40 18.53
C ASN A 89 -16.32 11.68 18.51
N GLY A 90 -16.76 11.23 17.33
CA GLY A 90 -18.03 10.57 17.07
C GLY A 90 -19.26 11.47 16.96
N ASP A 91 -19.06 12.78 17.09
CA ASP A 91 -20.10 13.78 16.93
C ASP A 91 -19.79 14.76 15.79
N GLY A 92 -18.95 14.35 14.82
CA GLY A 92 -18.50 15.18 13.71
C GLY A 92 -17.59 16.33 14.13
N THR A 93 -17.12 16.36 15.39
CA THR A 93 -16.04 17.25 15.83
C THR A 93 -14.72 16.50 15.87
N PHE A 94 -13.62 17.21 15.58
CA PHE A 94 -12.30 16.59 15.49
C PHE A 94 -11.36 17.01 16.62
N ALA A 95 -10.56 16.05 17.08
CA ALA A 95 -9.46 16.26 18.00
C ALA A 95 -8.35 17.13 17.36
N THR A 96 -7.35 17.48 18.18
CA THR A 96 -6.17 18.20 17.67
C THR A 96 -5.43 17.35 16.66
N LYS A 97 -5.11 17.93 15.49
CA LYS A 97 -4.40 17.22 14.43
C LYS A 97 -3.05 16.66 14.91
N VAL A 98 -2.69 15.51 14.38
CA VAL A 98 -1.35 14.91 14.51
C VAL A 98 -0.70 14.88 13.14
N GLY A 99 0.57 15.31 13.06
CA GLY A 99 1.31 15.38 11.79
C GLY A 99 2.28 14.22 11.63
N TYR A 100 2.23 13.55 10.49
CA TYR A 100 3.15 12.49 10.10
C TYR A 100 3.98 12.92 8.90
N ARG A 101 5.28 12.60 8.93
CA ARG A 101 6.18 13.03 7.85
C ARG A 101 5.90 12.23 6.58
N THR A 102 5.94 12.92 5.45
CA THR A 102 5.79 12.38 4.09
C THR A 102 6.91 12.91 3.20
N GLY A 103 6.83 12.62 1.90
CA GLY A 103 7.64 13.29 0.89
C GLY A 103 7.32 14.77 0.78
N ARG A 104 8.09 15.47 -0.06
CA ARG A 104 7.92 16.91 -0.25
C ARG A 104 6.70 17.21 -1.10
N SER A 105 5.91 18.19 -0.65
CA SER A 105 4.69 18.64 -1.33
C SER A 105 3.71 17.49 -1.58
N PRO A 106 3.18 16.87 -0.51
CA PRO A 106 2.13 15.87 -0.61
C PRO A 106 0.86 16.50 -1.21
N MET A 107 0.33 15.90 -2.28
CA MET A 107 -0.82 16.43 -3.01
C MET A 107 -2.08 15.61 -2.80
N SER A 108 -1.91 14.29 -2.71
CA SER A 108 -3.01 13.34 -2.59
C SER A 108 -2.71 12.37 -1.46
N VAL A 109 -3.71 12.05 -0.64
CA VAL A 109 -3.71 10.98 0.36
C VAL A 109 -4.90 10.07 0.08
N PHE A 110 -4.69 8.77 0.28
CA PHE A 110 -5.70 7.72 0.21
C PHE A 110 -5.47 6.75 1.37
N ALA A 111 -6.55 6.33 2.04
CA ALA A 111 -6.48 5.36 3.12
C ALA A 111 -6.98 3.99 2.65
N THR A 112 -6.19 2.94 2.85
CA THR A 112 -6.57 1.56 2.51
C THR A 112 -5.72 0.57 3.30
N ASP A 113 -6.17 -0.68 3.43
CA ASP A 113 -5.38 -1.73 4.07
C ASP A 113 -4.34 -2.27 3.06
N LEU A 114 -3.08 -1.88 3.21
CA LEU A 114 -2.02 -2.24 2.25
C LEU A 114 -1.20 -3.45 2.68
N ASP A 115 -1.27 -3.89 3.94
CA ASP A 115 -0.52 -5.06 4.39
C ASP A 115 -1.39 -6.24 4.86
N GLY A 116 -2.70 -6.06 4.88
CA GLY A 116 -3.71 -7.09 5.12
C GLY A 116 -3.94 -7.36 6.60
N ASP A 117 -3.58 -6.44 7.49
CA ASP A 117 -3.79 -6.58 8.94
C ASP A 117 -5.18 -6.09 9.41
N GLY A 118 -5.92 -5.40 8.54
CA GLY A 118 -7.26 -4.89 8.79
C GLY A 118 -7.29 -3.39 9.09
N ASP A 119 -6.15 -2.77 9.33
CA ASP A 119 -6.04 -1.35 9.67
C ASP A 119 -5.81 -0.51 8.40
N LYS A 120 -6.36 0.71 8.36
CA LYS A 120 -6.23 1.59 7.19
C LYS A 120 -4.89 2.31 7.20
N ASP A 121 -3.98 1.90 6.32
CA ASP A 121 -2.72 2.57 6.01
C ASP A 121 -2.93 3.82 5.16
N LEU A 122 -1.96 4.75 5.18
CA LEU A 122 -1.98 5.93 4.33
C LEU A 122 -0.99 5.80 3.17
N ALA A 123 -1.49 6.01 1.95
CA ALA A 123 -0.67 6.21 0.75
C ALA A 123 -0.74 7.69 0.32
N VAL A 124 0.42 8.35 0.28
CA VAL A 124 0.53 9.79 0.02
C VAL A 124 1.38 10.08 -1.21
N ALA A 125 0.79 10.67 -2.25
CA ALA A 125 1.51 11.10 -3.45
C ALA A 125 2.21 12.44 -3.22
N ASN A 126 3.52 12.49 -3.45
CA ASN A 126 4.37 13.65 -3.21
C ASN A 126 5.02 14.13 -4.52
N ILE A 127 4.79 15.40 -4.88
CA ILE A 127 5.35 15.97 -6.13
C ILE A 127 6.88 15.96 -6.12
N GLY A 128 7.51 16.21 -4.97
CA GLY A 128 8.96 16.36 -4.86
C GLY A 128 9.46 17.75 -5.23
N LEU A 129 10.62 17.82 -5.88
CA LEU A 129 11.21 19.06 -6.39
C LEU A 129 10.85 19.23 -7.87
N SER A 130 10.71 20.48 -8.33
CA SER A 130 10.43 20.77 -9.74
C SER A 130 11.45 20.10 -10.66
N GLY A 131 10.97 19.26 -11.58
CA GLY A 131 11.79 18.53 -12.54
C GLY A 131 12.41 17.21 -12.02
N ALA A 132 12.14 16.83 -10.77
CA ALA A 132 12.51 15.53 -10.22
C ALA A 132 11.31 14.56 -10.22
N SER A 133 11.59 13.25 -10.26
CA SER A 133 10.56 12.23 -10.02
C SER A 133 9.94 12.41 -8.63
N GLY A 134 8.64 12.19 -8.56
CA GLY A 134 7.91 12.18 -7.30
C GLY A 134 8.03 10.86 -6.57
N THR A 135 7.33 10.75 -5.45
CA THR A 135 7.22 9.53 -4.66
C THR A 135 5.79 9.28 -4.19
N VAL A 136 5.49 8.04 -3.83
CA VAL A 136 4.42 7.72 -2.88
C VAL A 136 5.06 7.39 -1.54
N SER A 137 4.64 8.07 -0.47
CA SER A 137 4.95 7.69 0.91
C SER A 137 3.86 6.75 1.42
N ILE A 138 4.25 5.58 1.93
CA ILE A 138 3.36 4.66 2.64
C ILE A 138 3.62 4.80 4.13
N LEU A 139 2.56 5.04 4.90
CA LEU A 139 2.61 5.10 6.35
C LEU A 139 1.69 4.00 6.88
N LYS A 140 2.28 3.00 7.52
CA LYS A 140 1.53 1.88 8.08
C LYS A 140 0.84 2.27 9.36
N ASN A 141 -0.43 1.92 9.48
CA ASN A 141 -1.21 2.15 10.69
C ASN A 141 -0.90 1.07 11.73
N SER A 142 -1.04 1.41 13.01
CA SER A 142 -0.90 0.47 14.12
C SER A 142 -2.25 0.07 14.73
N GLY A 143 -3.35 0.45 14.07
CA GLY A 143 -4.73 0.19 14.45
C GLY A 143 -5.32 1.16 15.48
N ASP A 144 -4.52 2.09 16.00
CA ASP A 144 -4.95 3.12 16.95
C ASP A 144 -4.82 4.54 16.37
N GLY A 145 -4.74 4.67 15.05
CA GLY A 145 -4.52 5.92 14.35
C GLY A 145 -3.11 6.48 14.52
N THR A 146 -2.16 5.69 15.02
CA THR A 146 -0.74 6.01 14.99
C THR A 146 -0.05 5.33 13.82
N PHE A 147 0.74 6.12 13.09
CA PHE A 147 1.41 5.66 11.88
C PHE A 147 2.91 5.52 12.07
N ALA A 148 3.46 4.43 11.50
CA ALA A 148 4.89 4.16 11.47
C ALA A 148 5.66 5.19 10.60
N GLU A 149 6.99 5.12 10.66
CA GLU A 149 7.82 5.91 9.75
C GLU A 149 7.52 5.53 8.30
N ARG A 150 7.42 6.56 7.45
CA ARG A 150 7.09 6.38 6.03
C ARG A 150 8.12 5.52 5.30
N VAL A 151 7.64 4.76 4.32
CA VAL A 151 8.46 4.15 3.27
C VAL A 151 8.12 4.81 1.94
N ASP A 152 9.14 5.26 1.21
CA ASP A 152 8.96 5.95 -0.06
C ASP A 152 9.17 5.01 -1.27
N TYR A 153 8.26 5.08 -2.22
CA TYR A 153 8.34 4.39 -3.51
C TYR A 153 8.38 5.43 -4.65
N GLY A 154 9.26 5.24 -5.63
CA GLY A 154 9.40 6.17 -6.74
C GLY A 154 8.21 6.16 -7.69
N THR A 155 7.88 7.33 -8.26
CA THR A 155 6.86 7.50 -9.31
C THR A 155 7.43 8.20 -10.54
N GLY A 156 6.56 8.53 -11.49
CA GLY A 156 6.85 9.50 -12.53
C GLY A 156 6.95 10.94 -12.02
N LEU A 157 7.07 11.88 -12.95
CA LEU A 157 7.16 13.32 -12.67
C LEU A 157 5.78 13.91 -12.30
N GLY A 158 5.71 14.64 -11.19
CA GLY A 158 4.51 15.36 -10.76
C GLY A 158 3.31 14.46 -10.46
N PRO A 159 3.42 13.49 -9.53
CA PRO A 159 2.27 12.73 -9.05
C PRO A 159 1.29 13.68 -8.33
N VAL A 160 0.01 13.64 -8.73
CA VAL A 160 -1.02 14.56 -8.20
C VAL A 160 -2.25 13.86 -7.63
N PHE A 161 -2.45 12.59 -7.96
CA PHE A 161 -3.58 11.81 -7.51
C PHE A 161 -3.16 10.35 -7.33
N ILE A 162 -3.66 9.72 -6.28
CA ILE A 162 -3.44 8.31 -5.98
C ILE A 162 -4.77 7.63 -5.68
N PHE A 163 -4.89 6.39 -6.14
CA PHE A 163 -6.04 5.52 -5.86
C PHE A 163 -5.55 4.10 -5.61
N ALA A 164 -6.21 3.38 -4.70
CA ALA A 164 -5.92 1.99 -4.43
C ALA A 164 -7.04 1.08 -4.94
N SER A 165 -6.66 -0.04 -5.55
CA SER A 165 -7.57 -1.13 -5.94
C SER A 165 -6.75 -2.38 -6.20
N ASP A 166 -7.32 -3.56 -6.05
CA ASP A 166 -6.74 -4.77 -6.64
C ASP A 166 -6.78 -4.69 -8.18
N LEU A 167 -5.67 -4.28 -8.80
CA LEU A 167 -5.57 -4.06 -10.24
C LEU A 167 -5.19 -5.34 -11.00
N ASN A 168 -4.73 -6.37 -10.29
CA ASN A 168 -4.16 -7.56 -10.90
C ASN A 168 -4.92 -8.85 -10.55
N GLY A 169 -5.87 -8.79 -9.62
CA GLY A 169 -6.73 -9.89 -9.20
C GLY A 169 -6.12 -10.81 -8.15
N ASP A 170 -5.09 -10.38 -7.41
CA ASP A 170 -4.43 -11.19 -6.37
C ASP A 170 -5.00 -10.99 -4.96
N GLY A 171 -6.06 -10.18 -4.84
CA GLY A 171 -6.73 -9.88 -3.59
C GLY A 171 -6.01 -8.84 -2.72
N LYS A 172 -5.05 -8.10 -3.28
CA LYS A 172 -4.32 -7.04 -2.57
C LYS A 172 -4.50 -5.69 -3.25
N GLU A 173 -4.58 -4.66 -2.44
CA GLU A 173 -4.70 -3.29 -2.91
C GLU A 173 -3.38 -2.84 -3.56
N ASP A 174 -3.38 -2.72 -4.90
CA ASP A 174 -2.33 -2.06 -5.67
C ASP A 174 -2.57 -0.53 -5.69
N LEU A 175 -1.55 0.25 -6.04
CA LEU A 175 -1.66 1.71 -6.14
C LEU A 175 -1.49 2.18 -7.58
N ALA A 176 -2.43 3.00 -8.06
CA ALA A 176 -2.34 3.75 -9.30
C ALA A 176 -2.12 5.24 -9.03
N VAL A 177 -1.11 5.82 -9.67
CA VAL A 177 -0.70 7.22 -9.46
C VAL A 177 -0.69 7.98 -10.78
N ALA A 178 -1.44 9.07 -10.85
CA ALA A 178 -1.45 9.95 -12.01
C ALA A 178 -0.30 10.97 -11.95
N ASN A 179 0.61 10.92 -12.94
CA ASN A 179 1.79 11.77 -13.03
C ASN A 179 1.60 12.84 -14.11
N THR A 180 1.12 14.02 -13.72
CA THR A 180 0.81 15.11 -14.67
C THR A 180 2.05 15.75 -15.26
N GLY A 181 3.15 15.85 -14.49
CA GLY A 181 4.42 16.38 -15.00
C GLY A 181 5.08 15.48 -16.03
N GLY A 182 4.79 14.17 -15.99
CA GLY A 182 5.38 13.15 -16.86
C GLY A 182 4.43 12.56 -17.89
N ASN A 183 3.19 13.06 -17.99
CA ASN A 183 2.13 12.51 -18.86
C ASN A 183 2.02 10.98 -18.79
N SER A 184 2.06 10.42 -17.57
CA SER A 184 2.12 8.97 -17.34
C SER A 184 1.32 8.55 -16.12
N ILE A 185 1.14 7.23 -15.97
CA ILE A 185 0.59 6.61 -14.77
C ILE A 185 1.67 5.68 -14.21
N SER A 186 1.90 5.73 -12.89
CA SER A 186 2.71 4.74 -12.18
C SER A 186 1.79 3.72 -11.52
N ILE A 187 2.11 2.44 -11.67
CA ILE A 187 1.45 1.35 -10.96
C ILE A 187 2.45 0.75 -9.98
N LEU A 188 2.15 0.81 -8.69
CA LEU A 188 2.93 0.19 -7.64
C LEU A 188 2.16 -1.04 -7.18
N LYS A 189 2.69 -2.23 -7.48
CA LYS A 189 2.04 -3.49 -7.13
C LYS A 189 2.31 -3.84 -5.67
N ASN A 190 1.27 -4.28 -4.98
CA ASN A 190 1.38 -4.78 -3.63
C ASN A 190 1.79 -6.24 -3.63
N LEU A 191 3.09 -6.46 -3.50
CA LEU A 191 3.65 -7.79 -3.56
C LEU A 191 3.41 -8.52 -2.25
N SER A 192 2.86 -9.72 -2.34
CA SER A 192 3.13 -10.72 -1.31
C SER A 192 4.63 -10.87 -1.14
N ILE A 193 5.10 -10.78 0.10
CA ILE A 193 6.30 -11.52 0.46
C ILE A 193 5.92 -12.97 0.19
N VAL A 194 6.31 -13.47 -0.97
CA VAL A 194 6.14 -14.88 -1.28
C VAL A 194 7.12 -15.60 -0.36
N THR A 195 6.69 -15.92 0.85
CA THR A 195 7.32 -16.98 1.62
C THR A 195 7.06 -18.23 0.82
N CYS A 196 7.99 -18.60 -0.06
CA CYS A 196 7.86 -19.81 -0.84
C CYS A 196 7.70 -20.97 0.14
N THR A 197 6.53 -21.62 0.10
CA THR A 197 6.29 -22.89 0.79
C THR A 197 6.98 -24.06 0.09
N PHE A 198 7.58 -23.82 -1.08
CA PHE A 198 8.26 -24.82 -1.90
C PHE A 198 9.61 -24.30 -2.38
N LYS A 199 10.64 -25.14 -2.35
CA LYS A 199 11.96 -24.83 -2.92
C LYS A 199 12.19 -25.69 -4.16
N PRO A 200 12.69 -25.14 -5.28
CA PRO A 200 13.23 -25.96 -6.36
C PRO A 200 14.25 -26.95 -5.79
N GLY A 201 14.19 -28.21 -6.21
CA GLY A 201 15.03 -29.27 -5.64
C GLY A 201 14.60 -29.84 -4.28
N ASP A 202 13.59 -29.28 -3.62
CA ASP A 202 12.90 -29.89 -2.46
C ASP A 202 11.69 -30.70 -2.96
N VAL A 203 11.99 -31.90 -3.43
CA VAL A 203 11.05 -32.75 -4.17
C VAL A 203 10.03 -33.40 -3.24
N ASN A 204 10.36 -33.56 -1.94
CA ASN A 204 9.46 -34.13 -0.94
C ASN A 204 8.65 -33.07 -0.15
N GLY A 205 9.15 -31.84 -0.04
CA GLY A 205 8.41 -30.66 0.44
C GLY A 205 8.67 -30.39 1.92
N ASP A 206 9.83 -30.86 2.42
CA ASP A 206 10.22 -30.77 3.81
C ASP A 206 11.11 -29.54 4.11
N MET A 207 11.32 -28.69 3.09
CA MET A 207 12.15 -27.47 3.10
C MET A 207 13.65 -27.71 3.29
N LYS A 208 14.14 -28.93 3.12
CA LYS A 208 15.56 -29.29 3.20
C LYS A 208 16.04 -29.85 1.86
N TYR A 209 17.35 -29.78 1.62
CA TYR A 209 17.98 -30.47 0.49
C TYR A 209 18.72 -31.68 1.04
N ASN A 210 18.19 -32.87 0.80
CA ASN A 210 18.75 -34.10 1.34
C ASN A 210 18.55 -35.31 0.40
N LEU A 211 19.01 -36.48 0.84
CA LEU A 211 18.96 -37.70 0.03
C LEU A 211 17.52 -38.09 -0.36
N ILE A 212 16.51 -37.73 0.44
CA ILE A 212 15.11 -38.02 0.15
C ILE A 212 14.65 -37.26 -1.08
N ASP A 213 15.15 -36.05 -1.35
CA ASP A 213 14.82 -35.28 -2.56
C ASP A 213 15.37 -35.96 -3.81
N ILE A 214 16.63 -36.42 -3.75
CA ILE A 214 17.26 -37.20 -4.82
C ILE A 214 16.44 -38.47 -5.09
N VAL A 215 16.08 -39.21 -4.05
CA VAL A 215 15.29 -40.46 -4.17
C VAL A 215 13.91 -40.17 -4.75
N SER A 216 13.26 -39.09 -4.30
CA SER A 216 11.94 -38.69 -4.79
C SER A 216 12.01 -38.32 -6.27
N LEU A 217 13.04 -37.57 -6.68
CA LEU A 217 13.26 -37.20 -8.07
C LEU A 217 13.54 -38.40 -8.97
N VAL A 218 14.35 -39.35 -8.50
CA VAL A 218 14.60 -40.63 -9.19
C VAL A 218 13.30 -41.41 -9.38
N ASN A 219 12.43 -41.46 -8.37
CA ASN A 219 11.14 -42.14 -8.48
C ASN A 219 10.23 -41.46 -9.51
N VAL A 220 10.21 -40.12 -9.55
CA VAL A 220 9.44 -39.35 -10.54
C VAL A 220 9.94 -39.62 -11.96
N ILE A 221 11.25 -39.56 -12.20
CA ILE A 221 11.83 -39.65 -13.55
C ILE A 221 11.86 -41.08 -14.08
N PHE A 222 12.26 -42.05 -13.24
CA PHE A 222 12.58 -43.40 -13.71
C PHE A 222 11.55 -44.46 -13.31
N LYS A 223 10.71 -44.19 -12.30
CA LYS A 223 9.75 -45.18 -11.76
C LYS A 223 8.29 -44.80 -11.98
N GLY A 224 8.01 -43.71 -12.71
CA GLY A 224 6.64 -43.24 -12.94
C GLY A 224 5.94 -42.78 -11.66
N GLY A 225 6.70 -42.33 -10.65
CA GLY A 225 6.15 -41.77 -9.42
C GLY A 225 5.36 -40.49 -9.67
N ALA A 226 4.46 -40.14 -8.73
CA ALA A 226 3.67 -38.93 -8.82
C ALA A 226 4.56 -37.69 -8.90
N LYS A 227 4.35 -36.85 -9.91
CA LYS A 227 5.07 -35.58 -10.04
C LYS A 227 4.77 -34.68 -8.83
N PRO A 228 5.77 -33.96 -8.29
CA PRO A 228 5.52 -33.03 -7.20
C PRO A 228 4.59 -31.91 -7.66
N ASN A 229 3.83 -31.37 -6.72
CA ASN A 229 3.03 -30.17 -6.92
C ASN A 229 3.61 -29.05 -6.03
N PRO A 230 4.03 -27.91 -6.59
CA PRO A 230 4.17 -27.61 -8.02
C PRO A 230 5.31 -28.40 -8.70
N ALA A 231 5.22 -28.60 -10.02
CA ALA A 231 6.14 -29.46 -10.80
C ALA A 231 7.60 -28.97 -10.82
N CYS A 232 7.81 -27.66 -10.73
CA CYS A 232 9.10 -26.99 -10.60
C CYS A 232 9.93 -27.46 -9.40
N ARG A 233 9.35 -28.13 -8.41
CA ARG A 233 10.12 -28.74 -7.31
C ARG A 233 11.10 -29.81 -7.82
N ALA A 234 10.82 -30.41 -8.97
CA ALA A 234 11.70 -31.36 -9.64
C ALA A 234 12.80 -30.68 -10.50
N ASP A 235 12.73 -29.36 -10.70
CA ASP A 235 13.64 -28.56 -11.54
C ASP A 235 14.65 -27.82 -10.63
N ALA A 236 15.65 -28.55 -10.17
CA ALA A 236 16.63 -28.08 -9.21
C ALA A 236 17.66 -27.13 -9.83
N ASN A 237 17.95 -27.27 -11.13
CA ASN A 237 18.88 -26.40 -11.85
C ASN A 237 18.20 -25.19 -12.53
N SER A 238 16.86 -25.15 -12.50
CA SER A 238 16.03 -24.08 -13.07
C SER A 238 16.17 -23.93 -14.58
N ASP A 239 16.27 -25.05 -15.28
CA ASP A 239 16.28 -25.12 -16.75
C ASP A 239 14.89 -25.32 -17.37
N GLY A 240 13.85 -25.39 -16.54
CA GLY A 240 12.46 -25.60 -16.93
C GLY A 240 12.05 -27.07 -17.08
N GLN A 241 12.95 -28.02 -16.79
CA GLN A 241 12.70 -29.44 -17.00
C GLN A 241 13.19 -30.29 -15.82
N GLY A 242 12.28 -30.90 -15.05
CA GLY A 242 12.68 -31.89 -14.04
C GLY A 242 13.16 -33.22 -14.65
N ASN A 243 14.48 -33.39 -14.78
CA ASN A 243 15.13 -34.48 -15.51
C ASN A 243 16.41 -35.00 -14.81
N LEU A 244 17.22 -35.81 -15.52
CA LEU A 244 18.44 -36.41 -14.95
C LEU A 244 19.47 -35.36 -14.52
N VAL A 245 19.51 -34.20 -15.18
CA VAL A 245 20.44 -33.11 -14.85
C VAL A 245 20.14 -32.54 -13.47
N ASP A 246 18.87 -32.51 -13.05
CA ASP A 246 18.45 -32.08 -11.71
C ASP A 246 18.89 -33.03 -10.61
N ILE A 247 18.92 -34.34 -10.90
CA ILE A 247 19.49 -35.34 -9.99
C ILE A 247 20.98 -35.06 -9.81
N ILE A 248 21.70 -34.83 -10.90
CA ILE A 248 23.15 -34.51 -10.85
C ILE A 248 23.38 -33.21 -10.07
N PHE A 249 22.52 -32.22 -10.28
CA PHE A 249 22.57 -30.95 -9.58
C PHE A 249 22.41 -31.15 -8.07
N LEU A 250 21.35 -31.82 -7.62
CA LEU A 250 21.10 -32.10 -6.20
C LEU A 250 22.24 -32.92 -5.57
N VAL A 251 22.80 -33.91 -6.28
CA VAL A 251 23.96 -34.66 -5.80
C VAL A 251 25.16 -33.73 -5.56
N ASN A 252 25.43 -32.80 -6.47
CA ASN A 252 26.53 -31.85 -6.30
C ASN A 252 26.25 -30.85 -5.17
N THR A 253 25.02 -30.36 -5.03
CA THR A 253 24.60 -29.48 -3.91
C THR A 253 24.80 -30.18 -2.56
N ILE A 254 24.24 -31.38 -2.40
CA ILE A 254 24.17 -32.09 -1.12
C ILE A 254 25.54 -32.67 -0.72
N PHE A 255 26.28 -33.26 -1.66
CA PHE A 255 27.48 -34.03 -1.34
C PHE A 255 28.80 -33.35 -1.71
N LYS A 256 28.77 -32.32 -2.56
CA LYS A 256 29.98 -31.64 -3.04
C LYS A 256 30.04 -30.14 -2.72
N GLY A 257 29.08 -29.64 -1.93
CA GLY A 257 28.99 -28.22 -1.60
C GLY A 257 28.73 -27.33 -2.81
N GLY A 258 28.03 -27.87 -3.82
CA GLY A 258 27.56 -27.10 -4.98
C GLY A 258 26.54 -26.04 -4.58
N PRO A 259 26.16 -25.15 -5.52
CA PRO A 259 25.19 -24.10 -5.24
C PRO A 259 23.84 -24.69 -4.81
N ASN A 260 23.13 -23.98 -3.95
CA ASN A 260 21.73 -24.30 -3.68
C ASN A 260 20.89 -24.06 -4.96
N PRO A 261 19.83 -24.85 -5.19
CA PRO A 261 18.78 -24.49 -6.14
C PRO A 261 18.32 -23.03 -5.93
N LEU A 262 17.99 -22.33 -7.03
CA LEU A 262 17.80 -20.87 -7.18
C LEU A 262 17.13 -20.10 -6.01
N PRO A 263 17.34 -18.75 -5.93
CA PRO A 263 17.07 -17.96 -4.73
C PRO A 263 15.57 -17.74 -4.45
N ILE A 264 15.32 -17.31 -3.22
CA ILE A 264 14.01 -17.04 -2.65
C ILE A 264 13.31 -15.93 -3.45
N GLY A 265 12.30 -16.31 -4.24
CA GLY A 265 11.30 -15.48 -4.94
C GLY A 265 11.59 -15.22 -6.43
N PRO A 266 10.61 -15.26 -7.36
CA PRO A 266 9.22 -15.76 -7.30
C PRO A 266 9.15 -17.29 -7.46
N CYS A 267 8.21 -17.96 -6.81
CA CYS A 267 8.12 -19.42 -6.94
C CYS A 267 7.68 -19.78 -8.37
N CYS A 268 8.52 -20.50 -9.10
CA CYS A 268 8.16 -21.18 -10.34
C CYS A 268 7.61 -20.24 -11.45
N LEU A 269 8.14 -19.02 -11.52
CA LEU A 269 7.90 -18.06 -12.61
C LEU A 269 9.21 -17.71 -13.31
#